data_AF-A0A8T4B1M7-F1
#
_entry.id   AF-A0A8T4B1M7-F1
#
_cell.length_a   1.000
_cell.length_b   1.000
_cell.length_c   1.000
_cell.angle_alpha   90.00
_cell.angle_beta   90.00
_cell.angle_gamma   90.00
#
_symmetry.space_group_name_H-M   'P 1'
#
loop_
_entity.id
_entity.type
_entity.pdbx_description
1 polymer ?
#
loop_
_entity_poly.entity_id
_entity_poly.type
_entity_poly.pdbx_seq_one_letter_code
_entity_poly.pdbx_strand_id
1 'polypeptide(L)' 'MARQMLQQCLECGAWTLATTCPSCGSKAQAAAPLKWSPEDHRASIRRKMYNVESSEWSANLATLPSLDEMKASHLASEEE' A
#
# COMPACT_ATOMS: atom_id res chain seq x y z
N MET A 1 6.65 -2.25 22.98
CA MET A 1 6.03 -1.74 21.74
C MET A 1 4.53 -1.71 21.93
N ALA A 2 3.89 -0.55 21.86
CA ALA A 2 2.43 -0.48 21.88
C ALA A 2 1.89 -1.22 20.65
N ARG A 3 1.09 -2.27 20.85
CA ARG A 3 0.41 -2.95 19.75
C ARG A 3 -0.74 -2.08 19.31
N GLN A 4 -0.81 -1.81 18.00
CA GLN A 4 -1.99 -1.19 17.42
C GLN A 4 -3.20 -2.10 17.68
N MET A 5 -4.23 -1.55 18.34
CA MET A 5 -5.46 -2.29 18.66
C MET A 5 -6.43 -2.32 17.48
N LEU A 6 -6.52 -1.22 16.72
CA LEU A 6 -7.46 -1.11 15.61
C LEU A 6 -7.02 -1.98 14.41
N GLN A 7 -7.86 -2.95 14.06
CA GLN A 7 -7.70 -3.84 12.92
C GLN A 7 -8.75 -3.51 11.84
N GLN A 8 -8.42 -3.82 10.59
CA GLN A 8 -9.32 -3.78 9.45
C GLN A 8 -9.36 -5.14 8.76
N CYS A 9 -10.56 -5.56 8.35
CA CYS A 9 -10.75 -6.77 7.57
C CYS A 9 -10.29 -6.55 6.12
N LEU A 10 -9.48 -7.47 5.58
CA LEU A 10 -8.98 -7.39 4.20
C LEU A 10 -10.06 -7.69 3.14
N GLU A 11 -11.09 -8.44 3.50
CA GLU A 11 -12.18 -8.83 2.58
C GLU A 11 -13.29 -7.77 2.48
N CYS A 12 -13.92 -7.42 3.62
CA CYS A 12 -15.07 -6.52 3.65
C CYS A 12 -14.76 -5.09 4.09
N GLY A 13 -13.52 -4.80 4.49
CA GLY A 13 -13.11 -3.47 4.96
C GLY A 13 -13.65 -3.06 6.34
N ALA A 14 -14.39 -3.93 7.04
CA ALA A 14 -14.95 -3.64 8.36
C ALA A 14 -13.85 -3.48 9.43
N TRP A 15 -14.09 -2.56 10.36
CA TRP A 15 -13.19 -2.24 11.47
C TRP A 15 -13.51 -3.08 12.70
N THR A 16 -12.47 -3.56 13.39
CA THR A 16 -12.63 -4.38 14.60
C THR A 16 -11.42 -4.24 15.52
N LEU A 17 -11.59 -4.59 16.79
CA LEU A 17 -10.49 -4.71 17.76
C LEU A 17 -10.01 -6.16 17.92
N ALA A 18 -10.69 -7.11 17.28
CA ALA A 18 -10.32 -8.53 17.26
C ALA A 18 -9.51 -8.87 16.01
N THR A 19 -8.78 -9.98 16.05
CA THR A 19 -8.05 -10.53 14.88
C THR A 19 -8.97 -11.22 13.87
N THR A 20 -10.23 -11.44 14.23
CA THR A 20 -11.25 -12.06 13.39
C THR A 20 -12.36 -11.04 13.14
N CYS A 21 -12.76 -10.89 11.88
CA CYS A 21 -13.82 -9.97 11.49
C CYS A 21 -15.18 -10.49 12.02
N PRO A 22 -15.94 -9.70 12.79
CA PRO A 22 -17.27 -10.11 13.26
C PRO A 22 -18.32 -10.12 12.13
N SER A 23 -18.09 -9.41 11.02
CA SER A 23 -19.03 -9.30 9.92
C SER A 23 -18.94 -10.47 8.93
N CYS A 24 -17.74 -10.94 8.62
CA CYS A 24 -17.54 -11.99 7.60
C CYS A 24 -16.70 -13.19 8.07
N GLY A 25 -16.14 -13.16 9.29
CA GLY A 25 -15.32 -14.25 9.82
C GLY A 25 -13.87 -14.30 9.31
N SER A 26 -13.50 -13.47 8.34
CA SER A 26 -12.14 -13.42 7.77
C SER A 26 -11.11 -12.81 8.74
N LYS A 27 -9.82 -12.95 8.42
CA LYS A 27 -8.73 -12.38 9.22
C LYS A 27 -8.71 -10.85 9.10
N ALA A 28 -8.68 -10.18 10.24
CA ALA A 28 -8.43 -8.74 10.33
C ALA A 28 -6.95 -8.49 10.68
N GLN A 29 -6.37 -7.45 10.08
CA GLN A 29 -4.97 -7.06 10.28
C GLN A 29 -4.86 -5.61 10.73
N ALA A 30 -3.69 -5.22 11.24
CA ALA A 30 -3.47 -3.88 11.75
C ALA A 30 -3.74 -2.86 10.64
N ALA A 31 -4.65 -1.93 10.92
CA ALA A 31 -5.17 -1.06 9.87
C ALA A 31 -4.22 0.06 9.45
N ALA A 32 -3.28 0.45 10.33
CA ALA A 32 -2.35 1.50 9.99
C ALA A 32 -1.15 0.88 9.28
N PRO A 33 -0.71 1.47 8.17
CA PRO A 33 0.49 1.01 7.49
C PRO A 33 1.72 1.19 8.39
N LEU A 34 2.70 0.31 8.22
CA LEU A 34 3.97 0.45 8.91
C LEU A 34 4.69 1.71 8.38
N LYS A 35 5.07 2.61 9.28
CA LYS A 35 5.88 3.77 8.93
C LYS A 35 7.22 3.31 8.34
N TRP A 36 7.57 3.83 7.17
CA TRP A 36 8.87 3.57 6.55
C TRP A 36 10.00 4.19 7.40
N SER A 37 11.11 3.45 7.55
CA SER A 37 12.35 3.90 8.20
C SER A 37 13.55 3.38 7.41
N PRO A 38 14.59 4.21 7.22
CA PRO A 38 15.81 3.78 6.53
C PRO A 38 16.59 2.72 7.34
N GLU A 39 16.46 2.70 8.66
CA GLU A 39 17.10 1.73 9.56
C GLU A 39 16.32 0.41 9.71
N ASP A 40 15.27 0.18 8.91
CA ASP A 40 14.41 -1.00 9.07
C ASP A 40 15.12 -2.31 8.71
N HIS A 41 15.69 -2.95 9.74
CA HIS A 41 16.36 -4.25 9.65
C HIS A 41 15.47 -5.38 9.11
N ARG A 42 14.14 -5.26 9.18
CA ARG A 42 13.19 -6.29 8.69
C ARG A 42 12.70 -6.00 7.27
N ALA A 43 13.15 -4.93 6.63
CA ALA A 43 12.73 -4.58 5.27
C ALA A 43 13.07 -5.68 4.26
N SER A 44 14.22 -6.35 4.39
CA SER A 44 14.61 -7.46 3.50
C SER A 44 13.63 -8.64 3.57
N ILE A 45 13.17 -9.00 4.76
CA ILE A 45 12.20 -10.07 4.97
C ILE A 45 10.86 -9.70 4.33
N ARG A 46 10.39 -8.46 4.51
CA ARG A 46 9.12 -8.01 3.90
C ARG A 46 9.21 -7.98 2.37
N ARG A 47 10.32 -7.51 1.79
CA ARG A 47 10.51 -7.53 0.32
C ARG A 47 10.42 -8.94 -0.26
N LYS A 48 10.99 -9.94 0.44
CA LYS A 48 10.86 -11.36 0.07
C LYS A 48 9.42 -11.87 0.20
N MET A 49 8.73 -11.53 1.29
CA MET A 49 7.33 -11.94 1.51
C MET A 49 6.39 -11.44 0.40
N TYR A 50 6.61 -10.23 -0.11
CA TYR A 50 5.81 -9.65 -1.20
C TYR A 50 6.38 -9.88 -2.60
N ASN A 51 7.45 -10.69 -2.73
CA ASN A 51 8.11 -10.97 -3.99
C ASN A 51 8.45 -9.71 -4.82
N VAL A 52 8.90 -8.65 -4.15
CA VAL A 52 9.15 -7.32 -4.74
C VAL A 52 10.24 -7.34 -5.82
N GLU A 53 11.14 -8.31 -5.76
CA GLU A 53 12.25 -8.46 -6.71
C GLU A 53 11.81 -9.07 -8.06
N SER A 54 10.54 -9.49 -8.19
CA SER A 54 10.00 -10.03 -9.44
C SER A 54 9.68 -8.95 -10.47
N SER A 55 9.81 -9.29 -11.76
CA SER A 55 9.45 -8.40 -12.87
C SER A 55 7.95 -8.11 -12.94
N GLU A 56 7.11 -9.04 -12.49
CA GLU A 56 5.66 -8.86 -12.41
C GLU A 56 5.30 -7.76 -11.41
N TRP A 57 6.01 -7.69 -10.27
CA TRP A 57 5.79 -6.64 -9.29
C TRP A 57 6.14 -5.26 -9.83
N SER A 58 7.28 -5.12 -10.54
CA SER A 58 7.68 -3.84 -11.12
C SER A 58 6.74 -3.36 -12.23
N ALA A 59 6.17 -4.29 -13.01
CA ALA A 59 5.19 -3.98 -14.05
C ALA A 59 3.86 -3.43 -13.50
N ASN A 60 3.51 -3.75 -12.24
CA ASN A 60 2.29 -3.24 -11.59
C ASN A 60 2.45 -1.85 -10.97
N LEU A 61 3.65 -1.27 -10.99
CA LEU A 61 3.87 0.07 -10.46
C LEU A 61 3.21 1.12 -11.35
N ALA A 62 2.68 2.16 -10.72
CA ALA A 62 2.16 3.31 -11.45
C ALA A 62 3.28 3.95 -12.28
N THR A 63 3.08 4.03 -13.59
CA THR A 63 3.97 4.74 -14.49
C THR A 63 3.52 6.18 -14.65
N LEU A 64 4.50 7.06 -14.83
CA LEU A 64 4.23 8.44 -15.18
C LEU A 64 3.92 8.55 -16.69
N PRO A 65 3.05 9.50 -17.09
CA PRO A 65 2.86 9.86 -18.51
C PRO A 65 4.18 10.22 -19.19
N SER A 66 4.20 10.23 -20.52
CA SER A 66 5.39 10.66 -21.25
C SER A 66 5.69 12.13 -21.01
N LEU A 67 6.95 12.52 -21.12
CA LEU A 67 7.37 13.91 -20.88
C LEU A 67 6.69 14.89 -21.85
N ASP A 68 6.39 14.45 -23.07
CA ASP A 68 5.67 15.24 -24.06
C ASP A 68 4.19 15.39 -23.72
N GLU A 69 3.54 14.34 -23.20
CA GLU A 69 2.18 14.41 -22.67
C GLU A 69 2.08 15.36 -21.47
N MET A 70 3.05 15.31 -20.55
CA MET A 70 3.11 16.23 -19.41
C MET A 70 3.28 17.69 -19.83
N LYS A 71 4.10 17.94 -20.87
CA LYS A 71 4.26 19.29 -21.44
C LYS A 71 2.96 19.77 -22.09
N ALA A 72 2.31 18.90 -22.86
CA ALA A 72 1.04 19.24 -23.51
C ALA A 72 -0.06 19.53 -22.48
N SER A 73 -0.14 18.75 -21.39
CA SER A 73 -1.11 19.00 -20.31
C SER A 73 -0.82 20.31 -19.56
N HIS A 74 0.46 20.67 -19.40
CA HIS A 74 0.85 21.95 -18.78
C HIS A 74 0.42 23.14 -19.65
N LEU A 75 0.73 23.11 -20.95
CA LEU A 75 0.36 24.17 -21.89
C LEU A 75 -1.17 24.36 -21.95
N ALA A 76 -1.92 23.26 -22.02
CA ALA A 76 -3.39 23.30 -22.01
C ALA A 76 -3.97 23.92 -20.73
N SER A 77 -3.29 23.77 -19.57
CA SER A 77 -3.72 24.38 -18.30
C SER A 77 -3.36 25.86 -18.15
N GLU A 78 -2.42 26.38 -18.95
CA GLU A 78 -2.03 27.79 -18.97
C GLU A 78 -2.87 28.61 -19.96
N GLU A 79 -3.52 27.95 -20.92
CA GLU A 79 -4.39 28.56 -21.92
C GLU A 79 -5.86 28.70 -21.47
N GLU A 80 -6.23 28.13 -20.31
CA GLU A 80 -7.56 28.21 -19.67
C GLU A 80 -7.60 29.30 -18.57
#